data_AF-A0A843J6H5-F1
#
_entry.id   AF-A0A843J6H5-F1
#
_cell.length_a   1.000
_cell.length_b   1.000
_cell.length_c   1.000
_cell.angle_alpha   90.00
_cell.angle_beta   90.00
_cell.angle_gamma   90.00
#
_symmetry.space_group_name_H-M   'P 1'
#
loop_
_entity.id
_entity.type
_entity.pdbx_description
1 polymer ?
#
loop_
_entity_poly.entity_id
_entity_poly.type
_entity_poly.pdbx_seq_one_letter_code
_entity_poly.pdbx_strand_id
1 'polypeptide(L)'
;MHICTECGRVHEDDLDFCPHCGSTKGGTVDPALIPPQFRIVNGPRGAYVAKVDVKRIYIALALALIPGVLDIFGLGHFVLKKYLSGLAFLSCTILAYYERFTGYFGVDETIMFVATLAVLILQMWDVFRIIKREGGVF
;
A
#
# COMPACT_ATOMS: atom_id res chain seq x y z
N MET A 1 -15.09 24.13 -23.32
CA MET A 1 -15.65 23.04 -22.51
C MET A 1 -15.63 21.79 -23.36
N HIS A 2 -15.15 20.66 -22.81
CA HIS A 2 -15.11 19.39 -23.51
C HIS A 2 -15.90 18.33 -22.75
N ILE A 3 -16.56 17.43 -23.49
CA ILE A 3 -17.26 16.29 -22.93
C ILE A 3 -16.32 15.10 -22.94
N CYS A 4 -16.11 14.46 -21.80
CA CYS A 4 -15.38 13.21 -21.71
C CYS A 4 -16.17 12.11 -22.44
N THR A 5 -15.55 11.46 -23.44
CA THR A 5 -16.17 10.39 -24.23
C THR A 5 -16.43 9.12 -23.43
N GLU A 6 -15.70 8.90 -22.34
CA GLU A 6 -15.83 7.70 -21.49
C GLU A 6 -16.91 7.85 -20.41
N CYS A 7 -17.05 9.03 -19.80
CA CYS A 7 -17.99 9.23 -18.68
C CYS A 7 -19.09 10.26 -18.93
N GLY A 8 -19.09 10.94 -20.08
CA GLY A 8 -20.12 11.89 -20.47
C GLY A 8 -20.16 13.21 -19.67
N ARG A 9 -19.17 13.49 -18.80
CA ARG A 9 -19.13 14.73 -18.01
C ARG A 9 -18.43 15.85 -18.78
N VAL A 10 -18.91 17.07 -18.55
CA VAL A 10 -18.34 18.31 -19.10
C VAL A 10 -17.23 18.84 -18.20
N HIS A 11 -16.09 19.17 -18.79
CA HIS A 11 -14.92 19.71 -18.09
C HIS A 11 -14.35 20.93 -18.84
N GLU A 12 -13.56 21.76 -18.15
CA GLU A 12 -12.83 22.88 -18.74
C GLU A 12 -11.77 22.38 -19.74
N ASP A 13 -11.48 23.14 -20.79
CA ASP A 13 -10.71 22.65 -21.94
C ASP A 13 -9.24 22.32 -21.65
N ASP A 14 -8.66 22.95 -20.61
CA ASP A 14 -7.25 22.83 -20.22
C ASP A 14 -6.91 21.56 -19.42
N LEU A 15 -7.84 20.61 -19.31
CA LEU A 15 -7.57 19.34 -18.65
C LEU A 15 -7.20 18.26 -19.67
N ASP A 16 -5.97 17.76 -19.57
CA ASP A 16 -5.43 16.64 -20.39
C ASP A 16 -6.08 15.30 -20.04
N PHE A 17 -6.71 15.20 -18.86
CA PHE A 17 -7.39 14.00 -18.37
C PHE A 17 -8.69 14.33 -17.65
N CYS A 18 -9.64 13.39 -17.68
CA CYS A 18 -10.90 13.52 -16.96
C CYS A 18 -10.70 13.26 -15.46
N PRO A 19 -11.03 14.21 -14.56
CA PRO A 19 -10.87 14.03 -13.11
C PRO A 19 -11.86 13.02 -12.51
N HIS A 20 -12.91 12.65 -13.25
CA HIS A 20 -13.94 11.73 -12.78
C HIS A 20 -13.66 10.27 -13.15
N CYS A 21 -13.22 9.99 -14.37
CA CYS A 21 -12.96 8.63 -14.84
C CYS A 21 -11.49 8.34 -15.19
N GLY A 22 -10.61 9.35 -15.20
CA GLY A 22 -9.18 9.17 -15.45
C GLY A 22 -8.80 8.93 -16.91
N SER A 23 -9.73 9.09 -17.86
CA SER A 23 -9.46 8.94 -19.28
C SER A 23 -8.75 10.17 -19.86
N THR A 24 -7.84 9.95 -20.80
CA THR A 24 -6.93 10.98 -21.33
C THR A 24 -7.39 11.42 -22.71
N LYS A 25 -7.32 12.71 -23.03
CA LYS A 25 -7.53 13.18 -24.41
C LYS A 25 -6.33 12.75 -25.26
N GLY A 26 -6.49 11.77 -26.15
CA GLY A 26 -5.49 11.48 -27.21
C GLY A 26 -4.49 10.34 -26.96
N GLY A 27 -4.66 9.52 -25.93
CA GLY A 27 -4.06 8.17 -25.90
C GLY A 27 -2.60 8.05 -25.45
N THR A 28 -1.88 9.13 -25.13
CA THR A 28 -0.54 9.06 -24.50
C THR A 28 -0.36 10.20 -23.53
N VAL A 29 -0.40 9.91 -22.22
CA VAL A 29 0.03 10.87 -21.20
C VAL A 29 1.48 10.59 -20.87
N ASP A 30 2.33 11.59 -21.03
CA ASP A 30 3.71 11.52 -20.58
C ASP A 30 3.73 11.29 -19.06
N PRO A 31 4.34 10.19 -18.58
CA PRO A 31 4.37 9.87 -17.15
C PRO A 31 4.98 10.98 -16.29
N ALA A 32 5.83 11.83 -16.88
CA ALA A 32 6.50 12.95 -16.22
C ALA A 32 5.56 14.11 -15.86
N LEU A 33 4.39 14.22 -16.50
CA LEU A 33 3.40 15.28 -16.24
C LEU A 33 2.32 14.87 -15.23
N ILE A 34 2.34 13.61 -14.77
CA ILE A 34 1.34 13.10 -13.83
C ILE A 34 1.69 13.56 -12.41
N PRO A 35 0.79 14.28 -11.72
CA PRO A 35 1.03 14.65 -10.33
C PRO A 35 1.16 13.41 -9.44
N PRO A 36 1.97 13.44 -8.36
CA PRO A 36 2.24 12.27 -7.51
C PRO A 36 0.98 11.68 -6.83
N GLN A 37 -0.11 12.44 -6.75
CA GLN A 37 -1.40 11.96 -6.26
C GLN A 37 -2.20 11.12 -7.27
N PHE A 38 -1.65 10.88 -8.47
CA PHE A 38 -2.30 10.14 -9.54
C PHE A 38 -1.37 9.04 -10.06
N ARG A 39 -1.95 7.90 -10.45
CA ARG A 39 -1.22 6.73 -10.94
C ARG A 39 -1.87 6.18 -12.21
N ILE A 40 -1.05 5.78 -13.17
CA ILE A 40 -1.50 5.01 -14.33
C ILE A 40 -1.80 3.57 -13.90
N VAL A 41 -3.04 3.14 -14.13
CA VAL A 41 -3.51 1.78 -13.93
C VAL A 41 -3.85 1.18 -15.29
N ASN A 42 -3.21 0.06 -15.62
CA ASN A 42 -3.55 -0.68 -16.83
C ASN A 42 -4.79 -1.52 -16.56
N GLY A 43 -5.92 -1.12 -17.16
CA GLY A 43 -7.17 -1.86 -17.12
C GLY A 43 -7.42 -2.66 -18.40
N PRO A 44 -8.43 -3.54 -18.40
CA PRO A 44 -8.85 -4.29 -19.59
C PRO A 44 -9.36 -3.41 -20.74
N ARG A 45 -9.63 -2.12 -20.48
CA ARG A 45 -10.06 -1.12 -21.47
C ARG A 45 -8.97 -0.08 -21.81
N GLY A 46 -7.73 -0.32 -21.40
CA GLY A 46 -6.62 0.61 -21.58
C GLY A 46 -6.11 1.21 -20.27
N ALA A 47 -5.08 2.04 -20.38
CA ALA A 47 -4.48 2.76 -19.26
C ALA A 47 -5.38 3.93 -18.82
N TYR A 48 -5.63 4.05 -17.52
CA TYR A 48 -6.37 5.18 -16.94
C TYR A 48 -5.66 5.72 -15.70
N VAL A 49 -5.95 6.96 -15.36
CA VAL A 49 -5.33 7.64 -14.22
C VAL A 49 -6.21 7.50 -12.98
N ALA A 50 -5.74 6.77 -11.98
CA ALA A 50 -6.41 6.59 -10.70
C ALA A 50 -5.80 7.50 -9.63
N LYS A 51 -6.64 8.11 -8.79
CA LYS A 51 -6.17 8.89 -7.65
C LYS A 51 -5.58 7.95 -6.59
N VAL A 52 -4.33 8.18 -6.23
CA VAL A 52 -3.67 7.51 -5.11
C VAL A 52 -4.21 8.10 -3.81
N ASP A 53 -4.79 7.25 -2.96
CA ASP A 53 -5.27 7.69 -1.65
C ASP A 53 -4.09 7.76 -0.68
N VAL A 54 -3.32 8.84 -0.78
CA VAL A 54 -2.11 9.11 0.03
C VAL A 54 -2.40 8.99 1.53
N LYS A 55 -3.61 9.34 1.97
CA LYS A 55 -4.02 9.19 3.38
C LYS A 55 -4.00 7.73 3.81
N ARG A 56 -4.50 6.82 2.97
CA ARG A 56 -4.45 5.37 3.26
C ARG A 56 -3.01 4.85 3.34
N ILE A 57 -2.11 5.37 2.51
CA ILE A 57 -0.69 4.99 2.53
C ILE A 57 -0.05 5.38 3.86
N TYR A 58 -0.22 6.62 4.30
CA TYR A 58 0.30 7.07 5.61
C TYR A 58 -0.30 6.28 6.77
N ILE A 59 -1.60 6.00 6.73
CA ILE A 59 -2.28 5.19 7.75
C ILE A 59 -1.73 3.75 7.76
N ALA A 60 -1.54 3.13 6.59
CA ALA A 60 -0.97 1.79 6.49
C ALA A 60 0.46 1.73 7.04
N LEU A 61 1.28 2.75 6.76
CA LEU A 61 2.64 2.85 7.28
C LEU A 61 2.64 3.03 8.81
N ALA A 62 1.79 3.91 9.34
CA ALA A 62 1.64 4.13 10.77
C ALA A 62 1.17 2.85 11.49
N LEU A 63 0.20 2.13 10.92
CA LEU A 63 -0.31 0.85 11.45
C LEU A 63 0.65 -0.33 11.26
N ALA A 64 1.61 -0.22 10.35
CA ALA A 64 2.71 -1.18 10.28
C ALA A 64 3.76 -0.90 11.38
N LEU A 65 4.10 0.38 11.60
CA LEU A 65 5.20 0.77 12.47
C LEU A 65 4.81 0.80 13.96
N ILE A 66 3.75 1.53 14.33
CA ILE A 66 3.40 1.78 15.74
C ILE A 66 3.04 0.47 16.47
N PRO A 67 2.15 -0.38 15.93
CA PRO A 67 1.87 -1.67 16.55
C PRO A 67 3.03 -2.66 16.43
N GLY A 68 3.85 -2.55 15.38
CA GLY A 68 5.03 -3.39 15.19
C GLY A 68 6.10 -3.18 16.27
N VAL A 69 6.21 -1.98 16.84
CA VAL A 69 7.04 -1.70 18.03
C VAL A 69 6.50 -2.39 19.29
N LEU A 70 5.20 -2.72 19.31
CA LEU A 70 4.54 -3.46 20.39
C LEU A 70 4.45 -4.97 20.10
N ASP A 71 5.27 -5.48 19.17
CA ASP A 71 5.24 -6.87 18.67
C ASP A 71 3.92 -7.27 17.98
N ILE A 72 3.07 -6.32 17.58
CA ILE A 72 1.84 -6.58 16.83
C ILE A 72 2.06 -6.33 15.34
N PHE A 73 2.24 -7.42 14.59
CA PHE A 73 2.54 -7.39 13.16
C PHE A 73 1.29 -7.63 12.29
N GLY A 74 1.32 -7.13 11.05
CA GLY A 74 0.34 -7.42 9.99
C GLY A 74 -0.80 -6.40 9.82
N LEU A 75 -0.98 -5.46 10.76
CA LEU A 75 -2.08 -4.47 10.71
C LEU A 75 -2.03 -3.53 9.50
N GLY A 76 -0.82 -3.12 9.07
CA GLY A 76 -0.65 -2.29 7.87
C GLY A 76 -1.16 -2.95 6.58
N HIS A 77 -1.01 -4.28 6.46
CA HIS A 77 -1.46 -5.03 5.28
C HIS A 77 -2.98 -5.11 5.14
N PHE A 78 -3.73 -5.06 6.25
CA PHE A 78 -5.19 -5.01 6.22
C PHE A 78 -5.71 -3.71 5.59
N VAL A 79 -5.06 -2.58 5.87
CA VAL A 79 -5.40 -1.29 5.26
C VAL A 79 -5.13 -1.29 3.75
N LEU A 80 -4.09 -1.99 3.32
CA LEU A 80 -3.75 -2.20 1.91
C LEU A 80 -4.56 -3.33 1.23
N LYS A 81 -5.57 -3.89 1.92
CA LYS A 81 -6.40 -5.02 1.45
C LYS A 81 -5.60 -6.27 1.05
N LYS A 82 -4.41 -6.47 1.62
CA LYS A 82 -3.56 -7.65 1.44
C LYS A 82 -3.74 -8.62 2.61
N TYR A 83 -4.93 -9.22 2.69
CA TYR A 83 -5.33 -10.06 3.83
C TYR A 83 -4.38 -11.23 4.10
N LEU A 84 -3.92 -11.93 3.06
CA LEU A 84 -3.03 -13.08 3.22
C LEU A 84 -1.68 -12.69 3.83
N SER A 85 -1.07 -11.60 3.36
CA SER A 85 0.17 -11.07 3.94
C SER A 85 -0.06 -10.62 5.40
N GLY A 86 -1.17 -9.93 5.67
CA GLY A 86 -1.52 -9.50 7.01
C GLY A 86 -1.69 -10.68 7.99
N LEU A 87 -2.37 -11.74 7.57
CA LEU A 87 -2.55 -12.95 8.36
C LEU A 87 -1.23 -13.69 8.63
N ALA A 88 -0.30 -13.71 7.67
CA ALA A 88 1.01 -14.32 7.87
C ALA A 88 1.85 -13.59 8.93
N PHE A 89 1.83 -12.26 8.95
CA PHE A 89 2.51 -11.50 10.00
C PHE A 89 1.78 -11.57 11.35
N LEU A 90 0.44 -11.64 11.33
CA LEU A 90 -0.34 -11.85 12.54
C LEU A 90 -0.05 -13.22 13.18
N SER A 91 0.16 -14.27 12.39
CA SER A 91 0.54 -15.57 12.95
C SER A 91 1.93 -15.54 13.60
N CYS A 92 2.89 -14.77 13.06
CA CYS A 92 4.18 -14.53 13.72
C CYS A 92 4.01 -13.82 15.07
N THR A 93 3.09 -12.85 15.17
CA THR A 93 2.75 -12.18 16.45
C THR A 93 2.26 -13.19 17.48
N ILE A 94 1.33 -14.07 17.07
CA ILE A 94 0.76 -15.10 17.95
C ILE A 94 1.85 -16.07 18.42
N LEU A 95 2.73 -16.52 17.53
CA LEU A 95 3.85 -17.41 17.87
C LEU A 95 4.84 -16.75 18.84
N ALA A 96 5.20 -15.49 18.59
CA ALA A 96 6.10 -14.75 19.46
C ALA A 96 5.49 -14.55 20.86
N TYR A 97 4.19 -14.25 20.93
CA TYR A 97 3.48 -14.09 22.19
C TYR A 97 3.33 -15.44 22.93
N TYR A 98 3.01 -16.51 22.20
CA TYR A 98 2.90 -17.85 22.76
C TYR A 98 4.22 -18.29 23.40
N GLU A 99 5.34 -18.08 22.70
CA GLU A 99 6.66 -18.41 23.25
C GLU A 99 7.02 -17.53 24.44
N ARG A 100 6.78 -16.21 24.37
CA ARG A 100 7.03 -15.29 25.50
C ARG A 100 6.23 -15.67 26.76
N PHE A 101 5.02 -16.21 26.60
CA PHE A 101 4.17 -16.58 27.72
C PHE A 101 4.45 -17.98 28.27
N THR A 102 4.73 -18.96 27.39
CA THR A 102 4.88 -20.36 27.79
C THR A 102 6.33 -20.79 27.97
N GLY A 103 7.28 -20.13 27.30
CA GLY A 103 8.68 -20.55 27.22
C GLY A 103 8.85 -21.95 26.62
N TYR A 104 7.91 -22.39 25.77
CA TYR A 104 7.81 -23.77 25.30
C TYR A 104 9.05 -24.23 24.53
N PHE A 105 9.62 -23.37 23.68
CA PHE A 105 10.80 -23.69 22.88
C PHE A 105 12.11 -23.39 23.64
N GLY A 106 12.05 -22.74 24.80
CA GLY A 106 13.23 -22.37 25.59
C GLY A 106 14.16 -21.42 24.86
N VAL A 107 13.62 -20.59 23.96
CA VAL A 107 14.42 -19.65 23.17
C VAL A 107 14.87 -18.49 24.07
N ASP A 108 16.15 -18.14 24.00
CA ASP A 108 16.71 -16.98 24.69
C ASP A 108 15.94 -15.70 24.30
N GLU A 109 15.64 -14.84 25.28
CA GLU A 109 14.95 -13.56 25.05
C GLU A 109 15.66 -12.70 24.00
N THR A 110 16.99 -12.76 23.93
CA THR A 110 17.82 -12.06 22.96
C THR A 110 17.53 -12.54 21.53
N ILE A 111 17.38 -13.85 21.35
CA ILE A 111 17.07 -14.45 20.05
C ILE A 111 15.65 -14.06 19.64
N MET A 112 14.70 -14.09 20.57
CA MET A 112 13.33 -13.63 20.32
C MET A 112 13.26 -12.15 19.95
N PHE A 113 14.05 -11.30 20.61
CA PHE A 113 14.17 -9.88 20.28
C PHE A 113 14.74 -9.68 18.87
N VAL A 114 15.81 -10.40 18.50
CA VAL A 114 16.38 -10.32 17.15
C VAL A 114 15.38 -10.83 16.10
N ALA A 115 14.64 -11.90 16.39
CA ALA A 115 13.64 -12.45 15.50
C ALA A 115 12.46 -11.49 15.27
N THR A 116 11.92 -10.89 16.32
CA THR A 116 10.84 -9.88 16.23
C THR A 116 11.30 -8.63 15.49
N LEU A 117 12.53 -8.16 15.74
CA LEU A 117 13.13 -7.06 14.97
C LEU A 117 13.28 -7.40 13.48
N ALA A 118 13.71 -8.62 13.15
CA ALA A 118 13.79 -9.09 11.77
C ALA A 118 12.40 -9.13 11.10
N VAL A 119 11.38 -9.62 11.80
CA VAL A 119 9.99 -9.61 11.32
C VAL A 119 9.50 -8.19 11.07
N LEU A 120 9.81 -7.23 11.96
CA LEU A 120 9.48 -5.81 11.77
C LEU A 120 10.11 -5.26 10.49
N ILE A 121 11.39 -5.51 10.26
CA ILE A 121 12.10 -5.05 9.06
C ILE A 121 11.50 -5.67 7.80
N LEU A 122 11.21 -6.97 7.81
CA LEU A 122 10.58 -7.67 6.69
C LEU A 122 9.18 -7.15 6.39
N GLN A 123 8.38 -6.87 7.43
CA GLN A 123 7.06 -6.27 7.28
C GLN A 123 7.17 -4.89 6.63
N MET A 124 8.07 -4.03 7.13
CA MET A 124 8.29 -2.69 6.57
C MET A 124 8.72 -2.78 5.11
N TRP A 125 9.65 -3.68 4.78
CA TRP A 125 10.09 -3.91 3.41
C TRP A 125 8.94 -4.35 2.50
N ASP A 126 8.09 -5.28 2.93
CA ASP A 126 6.96 -5.72 2.11
C ASP A 126 5.90 -4.62 1.95
N VAL A 127 5.61 -3.85 3.00
CA VAL A 127 4.72 -2.67 2.91
C VAL A 127 5.30 -1.63 1.94
N PHE A 128 6.58 -1.30 2.03
CA PHE A 128 7.24 -0.40 1.08
C PHE A 128 7.22 -0.94 -0.35
N ARG A 129 7.43 -2.25 -0.53
CA ARG A 129 7.35 -2.89 -1.85
C ARG A 129 5.94 -2.82 -2.43
N ILE A 130 4.92 -3.01 -1.60
CA ILE A 130 3.52 -2.86 -1.99
C ILE A 130 3.24 -1.41 -2.36
N ILE A 131 3.64 -0.44 -1.53
CA ILE A 131 3.48 1.00 -1.82
C ILE A 131 4.23 1.37 -3.10
N LYS A 132 5.44 0.88 -3.34
CA LYS A 132 6.18 1.12 -4.59
C LYS A 132 5.42 0.57 -5.80
N ARG A 133 4.90 -0.65 -5.69
CA ARG A 133 4.09 -1.29 -6.73
C ARG A 133 2.74 -0.61 -6.91
N GLU A 134 2.16 -0.05 -5.85
CA GLU A 134 0.80 0.49 -5.85
C GLU A 134 0.72 2.01 -6.04
N GLY A 135 1.79 2.73 -5.72
CA GLY A 135 1.89 4.18 -5.74
C GLY A 135 2.67 4.74 -6.92
N GLY A 136 3.61 3.99 -7.53
CA GLY A 136 4.33 4.47 -8.72
C GLY A 136 5.13 5.77 -8.54
N VAL A 137 5.37 6.22 -7.30
CA VAL A 137 6.17 7.40 -6.99
C VAL A 137 7.43 6.95 -6.27
N PHE A 138 8.56 7.01 -6.97
CA PHE A 138 9.88 7.36 -6.45
C PHE A 138 10.63 8.09 -7.55
#